data_AF-W6RVW9-F1
#
_entry.id   AF-W6RVW9-F1
#
_cell.length_a   1.000
_cell.length_b   1.000
_cell.length_c   1.000
_cell.angle_alpha   90.00
_cell.angle_beta   90.00
_cell.angle_gamma   90.00
#
_symmetry.space_group_name_H-M   'P 1'
#
loop_
_entity.id
_entity.type
_entity.pdbx_description
1 polymer ?
#
loop_
_entity_poly.entity_id
_entity_poly.type
_entity_poly.pdbx_seq_one_letter_code
_entity_poly.pdbx_strand_id
1 'polypeptide(L)'
;MNNLTKKRKKKGFTLVELMAVVAIIAILAVVLVPTVSGYINRSKKVAIISQVRIALGAVETYNATASTTIDDGTTVTDAVTTIDDEDIIVSEDVDRIGSMTIGQARKINKDSDAIKNITLDGTNFSTYTEPASE
;
A
#
# COMPACT_ATOMS: atom_id res chain seq x y z
N MET A 1 -60.48 10.17 42.64
CA MET A 1 -59.16 10.58 42.09
C MET A 1 -59.00 9.95 40.72
N ASN A 2 -59.15 10.72 39.63
CA ASN A 2 -58.90 10.20 38.28
C ASN A 2 -57.50 10.62 37.85
N ASN A 3 -56.59 9.65 37.75
CA ASN A 3 -55.22 9.85 37.29
C ASN A 3 -55.19 9.94 35.76
N LEU A 4 -55.01 11.16 35.24
CA LEU A 4 -54.79 11.43 33.82
C LEU A 4 -53.33 11.10 33.45
N THR A 5 -53.05 9.85 33.08
CA THR A 5 -51.74 9.45 32.56
C THR A 5 -51.51 10.11 31.19
N LYS A 6 -50.73 11.19 31.18
CA LYS A 6 -50.36 11.97 29.98
C LYS A 6 -49.54 11.08 29.03
N LYS A 7 -50.16 10.49 27.99
CA LYS A 7 -49.46 9.77 26.91
C LYS A 7 -48.41 10.71 26.29
N ARG A 8 -47.12 10.46 26.54
CA ARG A 8 -46.04 11.19 25.87
C ARG A 8 -46.07 10.83 24.38
N LYS A 9 -46.41 11.80 23.52
CA LYS A 9 -46.30 11.63 22.06
C LYS A 9 -44.82 11.38 21.73
N LYS A 10 -44.49 10.18 21.25
CA LYS A 10 -43.18 9.91 20.66
C LYS A 10 -43.10 10.76 19.37
N LYS A 11 -42.21 11.75 19.34
CA LYS A 11 -41.88 12.45 18.10
C LYS A 11 -41.12 11.46 17.22
N GLY A 12 -41.74 11.00 16.15
CA GLY A 12 -41.07 10.19 15.13
C GLY A 12 -40.26 11.08 14.20
N PHE A 13 -39.20 10.52 13.62
CA PHE A 13 -38.43 11.15 12.55
C PHE A 13 -39.32 11.31 11.31
N THR A 14 -39.27 12.44 10.62
CA THR A 14 -40.05 12.63 9.40
C THR A 14 -39.35 11.99 8.20
N LEU A 15 -40.12 11.49 7.24
CA LEU A 15 -39.58 10.96 5.98
C LEU A 15 -38.77 12.02 5.21
N VAL A 16 -39.17 13.29 5.33
CA VAL A 16 -38.48 14.42 4.69
C VAL A 16 -37.09 14.64 5.29
N GLU A 17 -36.95 14.58 6.62
CA GLU A 17 -35.64 14.66 7.29
C GLU A 17 -34.73 13.52 6.84
N LEU A 18 -35.27 12.31 6.64
CA LEU A 18 -34.47 11.17 6.17
C LEU A 18 -34.01 11.37 4.72
N MET A 19 -34.90 11.83 3.84
CA MET A 19 -34.59 12.06 2.43
C MET A 19 -33.51 13.14 2.26
N ALA A 20 -33.56 14.21 3.04
CA ALA A 20 -32.55 15.27 3.02
C ALA A 20 -31.16 14.73 3.43
N VAL A 21 -31.09 13.88 4.46
CA VAL A 21 -29.82 13.29 4.92
C VAL A 21 -29.23 12.35 3.86
N VAL A 22 -30.04 11.48 3.27
CA VAL A 22 -29.57 10.55 2.22
C VAL A 22 -29.09 11.32 0.99
N ALA A 23 -29.76 12.41 0.62
CA ALA A 23 -29.34 13.28 -0.48
C ALA A 23 -27.96 13.91 -0.24
N ILE A 24 -27.69 14.40 0.98
CA ILE A 24 -26.38 14.96 1.33
C ILE A 24 -25.29 13.89 1.34
N ILE A 25 -25.56 12.71 1.92
CA ILE A 25 -24.61 11.57 1.93
C ILE A 25 -24.25 11.15 0.50
N ALA A 26 -25.24 11.11 -0.41
CA ALA A 26 -25.01 10.75 -1.81
C ALA A 26 -24.03 11.71 -2.51
N ILE A 27 -24.17 13.02 -2.28
CA ILE A 27 -23.27 14.03 -2.86
C ILE A 27 -21.85 13.89 -2.29
N LEU A 28 -21.72 13.74 -0.97
CA LEU A 28 -20.41 13.59 -0.32
C LEU A 28 -19.69 12.31 -0.77
N ALA A 29 -20.42 11.21 -0.94
CA ALA A 29 -19.84 9.94 -1.36
C ALA A 29 -19.16 10.05 -2.75
N VAL A 30 -19.79 10.74 -3.70
CA VAL A 30 -19.25 10.91 -5.06
C VAL A 30 -17.90 11.65 -5.06
N VAL A 31 -17.76 12.69 -4.23
CA VAL A 31 -16.52 13.48 -4.14
C VAL A 31 -15.41 12.73 -3.37
N LEU A 32 -15.80 11.90 -2.40
CA LEU A 32 -14.85 11.22 -1.51
C LEU A 32 -14.13 10.04 -2.17
N VAL A 33 -14.81 9.25 -3.02
CA VAL A 33 -14.24 8.02 -3.61
C VAL A 33 -12.91 8.24 -4.36
N PRO A 34 -12.79 9.17 -5.32
CA PRO A 34 -11.55 9.31 -6.11
C PRO A 34 -10.38 9.80 -5.26
N THR A 35 -10.62 10.71 -4.31
CA THR A 35 -9.57 11.27 -3.46
C THR A 35 -8.98 10.20 -2.55
N VAL A 36 -9.82 9.44 -1.84
CA VAL A 36 -9.38 8.36 -0.95
C VAL A 36 -8.62 7.27 -1.71
N SER A 37 -9.12 6.86 -2.89
CA SER A 37 -8.45 5.85 -3.71
C SER A 37 -7.03 6.26 -4.13
N GLY A 38 -6.85 7.52 -4.56
CA GLY A 38 -5.54 8.05 -4.93
C GLY A 38 -4.53 8.06 -3.78
N TYR A 39 -4.95 8.51 -2.59
CA TYR A 39 -4.10 8.50 -1.40
C TYR A 39 -3.69 7.08 -0.99
N ILE A 40 -4.63 6.14 -0.99
CA ILE A 40 -4.34 4.73 -0.67
C ILE A 40 -3.32 4.18 -1.66
N ASN A 41 -3.51 4.40 -2.96
CA ASN A 41 -2.57 3.92 -3.98
C ASN A 41 -1.17 4.52 -3.81
N ARG A 42 -1.06 5.81 -3.49
CA ARG A 42 0.23 6.44 -3.21
C ARG A 42 0.90 5.81 -1.98
N SER A 43 0.17 5.60 -0.89
CA SER A 43 0.70 4.95 0.31
C SER A 43 1.18 3.53 0.02
N LYS A 44 0.46 2.78 -0.82
CA LYS A 44 0.87 1.44 -1.27
C LYS A 44 2.19 1.46 -2.05
N LYS A 45 2.39 2.42 -2.96
CA LYS A 45 3.65 2.59 -3.70
C LYS A 45 4.82 2.99 -2.79
N VAL A 46 4.56 3.86 -1.81
CA VAL A 46 5.58 4.24 -0.80
C VAL A 46 6.00 3.03 0.02
N ALA A 47 5.07 2.17 0.41
CA ALA A 47 5.39 0.93 1.11
C ALA A 47 6.34 0.05 0.27
N ILE A 48 6.06 -0.16 -1.03
CA ILE A 48 6.94 -0.93 -1.92
C ILE A 48 8.35 -0.33 -1.97
N ILE A 49 8.48 0.99 -2.10
CA ILE A 49 9.81 1.65 -2.11
C ILE A 49 10.55 1.41 -0.78
N SER A 50 9.84 1.42 0.35
CA SER A 50 10.42 1.09 1.66
C SER A 50 10.92 -0.35 1.70
N GLN A 51 10.11 -1.31 1.23
CA GLN A 51 10.48 -2.71 1.18
C GLN A 51 11.68 -2.94 0.26
N VAL A 52 11.74 -2.24 -0.87
CA VAL A 52 12.89 -2.27 -1.80
C VAL A 52 14.17 -1.85 -1.07
N ARG A 53 14.12 -0.82 -0.22
CA ARG A 53 15.28 -0.38 0.55
C ARG A 53 15.72 -1.40 1.59
N ILE A 54 14.77 -2.03 2.27
CA ILE A 54 15.04 -3.11 3.23
C ILE A 54 15.72 -4.28 2.51
N ALA A 55 15.13 -4.74 1.40
CA ALA A 55 15.67 -5.83 0.58
C ALA A 55 17.09 -5.53 0.09
N LEU A 56 17.35 -4.32 -0.42
CA LEU A 56 18.69 -3.94 -0.89
C LEU A 56 19.69 -3.88 0.25
N GLY A 57 19.32 -3.32 1.41
CA GLY A 57 20.20 -3.27 2.57
C GLY A 57 20.56 -4.67 3.09
N ALA A 58 19.60 -5.58 3.11
CA ALA A 58 19.81 -6.97 3.47
C ALA A 58 20.76 -7.69 2.50
N VAL A 59 20.53 -7.55 1.19
CA VAL A 59 21.39 -8.13 0.15
C VAL A 59 22.81 -7.55 0.20
N GLU A 60 22.96 -6.24 0.41
CA GLU A 60 24.28 -5.60 0.55
C GLU A 60 25.02 -6.11 1.79
N THR A 61 24.32 -6.26 2.92
CA THR A 61 24.88 -6.79 4.16
C THR A 61 25.33 -8.24 3.98
N TYR A 62 24.50 -9.08 3.37
CA TYR A 62 24.85 -10.47 3.07
C TYR A 62 26.03 -10.58 2.11
N ASN A 63 26.02 -9.83 1.01
CA ASN A 63 27.11 -9.85 0.03
C ASN A 63 28.45 -9.36 0.59
N ALA A 64 28.44 -8.58 1.67
CA ALA A 64 29.66 -8.13 2.34
C ALA A 64 30.34 -9.22 3.18
N THR A 65 29.61 -10.27 3.58
CA THR A 65 30.10 -11.32 4.49
C THR A 65 30.09 -12.72 3.86
N ALA A 66 29.28 -12.95 2.84
CA ALA A 66 29.10 -14.23 2.18
C ALA A 66 30.21 -14.56 1.17
N SER A 67 30.44 -15.87 0.94
CA SER A 67 31.35 -16.38 -0.09
C SER A 67 30.73 -16.39 -1.50
N THR A 68 29.40 -16.42 -1.57
CA THR A 68 28.62 -16.36 -2.81
C THR A 68 27.72 -15.14 -2.73
N THR A 69 27.77 -14.29 -3.75
CA THR A 69 26.97 -13.06 -3.79
C THR A 69 25.64 -13.28 -4.50
N ILE A 70 24.60 -12.61 -4.02
CA ILE A 70 23.32 -12.46 -4.71
C ILE A 70 23.48 -11.43 -5.83
N ASP A 71 23.17 -11.84 -7.06
CA ASP A 71 23.26 -11.00 -8.26
C ASP A 71 21.96 -10.22 -8.56
N ASP A 72 22.04 -9.33 -9.54
CA ASP A 72 20.94 -8.46 -9.98
C ASP A 72 19.78 -9.22 -10.61
N GLY A 73 20.00 -10.42 -11.11
CA GLY A 73 19.01 -11.27 -11.77
C GLY A 73 18.16 -12.07 -10.77
N THR A 74 18.66 -12.30 -9.55
CA THR A 74 17.91 -12.97 -8.48
C THR A 74 16.66 -12.18 -8.10
N THR A 75 15.54 -12.86 -7.86
CA THR A 75 14.33 -12.21 -7.35
C THR A 75 14.52 -11.81 -5.89
N VAL A 76 13.82 -10.76 -5.42
CA VAL A 76 13.87 -10.36 -4.01
C VAL A 76 13.42 -11.51 -3.11
N THR A 77 12.40 -12.26 -3.50
CA THR A 77 11.92 -13.43 -2.74
C THR A 77 12.99 -14.52 -2.62
N ASP A 78 13.70 -14.83 -3.72
CA ASP A 78 14.79 -15.81 -3.69
C ASP A 78 16.02 -15.30 -2.94
N ALA A 79 16.24 -13.98 -2.94
CA ALA A 79 17.30 -13.37 -2.13
C ALA A 79 17.02 -13.55 -0.63
N VAL A 80 15.77 -13.34 -0.17
CA VAL A 80 15.39 -13.56 1.23
C VAL A 80 15.63 -15.01 1.66
N THR A 81 15.27 -15.98 0.82
CA THR A 81 15.51 -17.40 1.14
C THR A 81 16.99 -17.77 1.11
N THR A 82 17.81 -17.08 0.32
CA THR A 82 19.27 -17.30 0.28
C THR A 82 19.98 -16.73 1.51
N ILE A 83 19.47 -15.61 2.05
CA ILE A 83 20.02 -14.98 3.24
C ILE A 83 19.77 -15.86 4.48
N ASP A 84 18.59 -16.50 4.57
CA ASP A 84 18.20 -17.44 5.63
C ASP A 84 18.58 -16.98 7.04
N ASP A 85 18.39 -15.68 7.30
CA ASP A 85 18.71 -15.02 8.57
C ASP A 85 17.56 -14.06 8.92
N GLU A 86 16.73 -14.48 9.89
CA GLU A 86 15.58 -13.72 10.36
C GLU A 86 15.97 -12.40 11.05
N ASP A 87 17.22 -12.25 11.50
CA ASP A 87 17.71 -10.98 12.06
C ASP A 87 17.99 -9.94 10.96
N ILE A 88 18.23 -10.38 9.72
CA ILE A 88 18.57 -9.51 8.59
C ILE A 88 17.32 -9.14 7.79
N ILE A 89 16.49 -10.13 7.44
CA ILE A 89 15.29 -9.90 6.63
C ILE A 89 14.31 -11.06 6.76
N VAL A 90 13.02 -10.73 6.89
CA VAL A 90 11.95 -11.73 6.85
C VAL A 90 11.06 -11.54 5.62
N SER A 91 10.35 -12.61 5.23
CA SER A 91 9.45 -12.56 4.06
C SER A 91 8.34 -11.51 4.17
N GLU A 92 7.94 -11.15 5.38
CA GLU A 92 6.96 -10.10 5.66
C GLU A 92 7.47 -8.69 5.31
N ASP A 93 8.79 -8.47 5.36
CA ASP A 93 9.40 -7.19 5.01
C ASP A 93 9.34 -6.90 3.50
N VAL A 94 9.07 -7.91 2.68
CA VAL A 94 9.08 -7.85 1.21
C VAL A 94 7.81 -8.42 0.56
N ASP A 95 6.75 -8.59 1.35
CA ASP A 95 5.50 -9.26 0.96
C ASP A 95 4.81 -8.63 -0.27
N ARG A 96 5.10 -7.36 -0.57
CA ARG A 96 4.45 -6.61 -1.66
C ARG A 96 5.32 -6.45 -2.89
N ILE A 97 6.56 -6.92 -2.88
CA ILE A 97 7.52 -6.75 -3.98
C ILE A 97 7.26 -7.74 -5.13
N GLY A 98 6.62 -8.88 -4.86
CA GLY A 98 6.36 -9.91 -5.88
C GLY A 98 7.65 -10.45 -6.50
N SER A 99 7.65 -10.68 -7.81
CA SER A 99 8.80 -11.25 -8.55
C SER A 99 9.84 -10.22 -9.01
N MET A 100 9.93 -9.07 -8.34
CA MET A 100 10.95 -8.06 -8.67
C MET A 100 12.36 -8.62 -8.47
N THR A 101 13.25 -8.30 -9.41
CA THR A 101 14.68 -8.64 -9.31
C THR A 101 15.46 -7.62 -8.51
N ILE A 102 16.61 -8.00 -7.94
CA ILE A 102 17.51 -7.07 -7.23
C ILE A 102 17.94 -5.91 -8.15
N GLY A 103 18.17 -6.18 -9.44
CA GLY A 103 18.48 -5.14 -10.43
C GLY A 103 17.34 -4.13 -10.60
N GLN A 104 16.09 -4.59 -10.66
CA GLN A 104 14.91 -3.71 -10.71
C GLN A 104 14.75 -2.91 -9.40
N ALA A 105 14.95 -3.56 -8.25
CA ALA A 105 14.93 -2.91 -6.95
C ALA A 105 15.96 -1.77 -6.87
N ARG A 106 17.18 -1.98 -7.39
CA ARG A 106 18.21 -0.93 -7.46
C ARG A 106 17.82 0.23 -8.36
N LYS A 107 17.17 -0.02 -9.51
CA LYS A 107 16.66 1.05 -10.38
C LYS A 107 15.60 1.88 -9.67
N ILE A 108 14.64 1.24 -9.01
CA ILE A 108 13.60 1.91 -8.22
C ILE A 108 14.21 2.74 -7.09
N ASN A 109 15.21 2.23 -6.38
CA ASN A 109 15.83 2.95 -5.27
C ASN A 109 16.62 4.20 -5.72
N LYS A 110 17.13 4.19 -6.96
CA LYS A 110 17.84 5.34 -7.56
C LYS A 110 16.90 6.37 -8.19
N ASP A 111 15.70 5.97 -8.59
CA ASP A 111 14.70 6.85 -9.19
C ASP A 111 14.02 7.72 -8.12
N SER A 112 14.29 9.03 -8.15
CA SER A 112 13.67 10.00 -7.24
C SER A 112 12.16 10.14 -7.45
N ASP A 113 11.66 9.75 -8.62
CA ASP A 113 10.27 9.82 -9.03
C ASP A 113 9.62 8.43 -9.17
N ALA A 114 10.23 7.39 -8.59
CA ALA A 114 9.77 5.99 -8.72
C ALA A 114 8.28 5.78 -8.41
N ILE A 115 7.69 6.59 -7.51
CA ILE A 115 6.25 6.55 -7.19
C ILE A 115 5.37 6.75 -8.43
N LYS A 116 5.81 7.55 -9.41
CA LYS A 116 5.07 7.78 -10.65
C LYS A 116 5.15 6.57 -11.59
N ASN A 117 6.28 5.86 -11.54
CA ASN A 117 6.68 4.81 -12.48
C ASN A 117 6.34 3.39 -12.02
N ILE A 118 5.94 3.20 -10.76
CA ILE A 118 5.44 1.93 -10.22
C ILE A 118 3.96 1.73 -10.56
N THR A 119 3.63 0.56 -11.09
CA THR A 119 2.25 0.07 -11.25
C THR A 119 1.93 -0.97 -10.19
N LEU A 120 0.71 -0.92 -9.66
CA LEU A 120 0.21 -1.85 -8.65
C LEU A 120 -0.80 -2.81 -9.27
N ASP A 121 -0.76 -4.07 -8.81
CA ASP A 121 -1.89 -5.00 -8.91
C ASP A 121 -2.48 -5.19 -7.51
N GLY A 122 -3.65 -4.59 -7.27
CA GLY A 122 -4.27 -4.55 -5.95
C GLY A 122 -3.41 -3.85 -4.89
N THR A 123 -2.73 -4.63 -4.04
CA THR A 123 -1.81 -4.15 -2.99
C THR A 123 -0.34 -4.29 -3.34
N ASN A 124 -0.05 -5.10 -4.35
CA ASN A 124 1.29 -5.61 -4.65
C ASN A 124 1.89 -4.86 -5.83
N PHE A 125 3.21 -4.91 -5.91
CA PHE A 125 3.97 -4.48 -7.07
C PHE A 125 3.56 -5.31 -8.29
N SER A 126 3.43 -4.65 -9.43
CA SER A 126 3.18 -5.30 -10.72
C SER A 126 4.34 -5.01 -11.68
N THR A 127 4.59 -3.74 -11.98
CA THR A 127 5.64 -3.34 -12.92
C THR A 127 6.30 -2.04 -12.51
N TYR A 128 7.51 -1.83 -13.02
CA TYR A 128 8.21 -0.56 -13.01
C TYR A 128 8.58 -0.20 -14.45
N THR A 129 8.16 0.97 -14.90
CA THR A 129 8.54 1.52 -16.20
C THR A 129 9.64 2.53 -15.99
N GLU A 130 10.85 2.20 -16.42
CA GLU A 130 11.99 3.12 -16.30
C GLU A 130 11.68 4.42 -17.04
N PRO A 131 11.94 5.61 -16.43
CA PRO A 131 11.73 6.87 -17.12
C PRO A 131 12.60 6.91 -18.37
N ALA A 132 12.07 7.50 -19.45
CA ALA A 132 12.85 7.70 -20.67
C ALA A 132 14.11 8.52 -20.32
N SER A 133 15.28 8.04 -20.71
CA SER A 133 16.50 8.83 -20.65
C SER A 133 16.33 10.02 -21.60
N GLU A 134 16.26 11.23 -21.05
CA GLU A 134 16.40 12.47 -21.85
C GLU A 134 17.77 12.55 -22.53
#